data_AF-A0A7C6AZE4-F1
#
_entry.id   AF-A0A7C6AZE4-F1
#
_cell.length_a   1.000
_cell.length_b   1.000
_cell.length_c   1.000
_cell.angle_alpha   90.00
_cell.angle_beta   90.00
_cell.angle_gamma   90.00
#
_symmetry.space_group_name_H-M   'P 1'
#
loop_
_entity.id
_entity.type
_entity.pdbx_description
1 polymer ?
#
loop_
_entity_poly.entity_id
_entity_poly.type
_entity_poly.pdbx_seq_one_letter_code
_entity_poly.pdbx_strand_id
1 'polypeptide(L)'
;MVRRLIVFWARQSFFVASIVVLTILCCFPGSGLQTSAMAGPFPSLFTLNRVEADPNKDYWLSEENGPWMIMACSFSGDQAERQARELVLELRKRYKLPAYMYEKTFDLKSDSAGSPRRYRYQQGERVREVAVLVGDFPAVDDPRAQEILQKIKCYRPTSLEPQGEKSTSLTLAALRSIQQSLLTADNEKKQKGPMRHAFLTTNPLLPDEYFAPRGMDKFILALNEGYEYNLLNCPGRYS
;
A
#
# COMPACT_ATOMS: atom_id res chain seq x y z
N MET A 1 -59.33 35.56 16.60
CA MET A 1 -59.77 36.98 16.67
C MET A 1 -58.65 37.83 16.06
N VAL A 2 -58.87 38.33 14.83
CA VAL A 2 -58.43 39.65 14.29
C VAL A 2 -56.91 39.88 14.05
N ARG A 3 -56.42 39.72 12.79
CA ARG A 3 -56.10 40.73 11.71
C ARG A 3 -54.66 41.31 11.79
N ARG A 4 -53.76 41.03 10.82
CA ARG A 4 -53.52 41.63 9.47
C ARG A 4 -52.63 42.89 9.46
N LEU A 5 -51.51 42.84 8.72
CA LEU A 5 -50.82 43.86 7.87
C LEU A 5 -49.59 43.13 7.27
N ILE A 6 -49.38 42.80 5.98
CA ILE A 6 -49.51 43.46 4.64
C ILE A 6 -48.77 44.80 4.63
N VAL A 7 -47.64 44.96 3.91
CA VAL A 7 -47.50 45.50 2.53
C VAL A 7 -46.00 45.28 2.14
N PHE A 8 -45.67 44.52 1.08
CA PHE A 8 -45.53 44.93 -0.34
C PHE A 8 -44.22 45.68 -0.67
N TRP A 9 -43.31 45.07 -1.43
CA TRP A 9 -42.86 45.64 -2.71
C TRP A 9 -42.23 44.54 -3.59
N ALA A 10 -42.73 44.47 -4.82
CA ALA A 10 -42.33 43.56 -5.88
C ALA A 10 -42.16 44.39 -7.16
N ARG A 11 -41.44 43.81 -8.14
CA ARG A 11 -41.17 44.28 -9.51
C ARG A 11 -39.97 45.23 -9.60
N GLN A 12 -39.03 45.03 -10.52
CA GLN A 12 -39.33 45.03 -11.96
C GLN A 12 -38.32 44.23 -12.79
N SER A 13 -38.84 43.52 -13.79
CA SER A 13 -38.12 42.75 -14.81
C SER A 13 -38.08 43.52 -16.14
N PHE A 14 -37.14 43.08 -17.00
CA PHE A 14 -37.16 43.03 -18.48
C PHE A 14 -36.28 44.00 -19.29
N PHE A 15 -35.93 43.49 -20.50
CA PHE A 15 -35.42 44.12 -21.72
C PHE A 15 -33.85 44.27 -21.75
N VAL A 16 -33.04 43.80 -22.72
CA VAL A 16 -33.18 43.31 -24.11
C VAL A 16 -31.93 42.51 -24.53
N ALA A 17 -32.11 41.52 -25.41
CA ALA A 17 -31.05 40.86 -26.17
C ALA A 17 -30.52 41.73 -27.33
N SER A 18 -29.21 41.81 -27.53
CA SER A 18 -28.66 42.06 -28.87
C SER A 18 -27.26 41.50 -29.05
N ILE A 19 -27.10 40.83 -30.19
CA ILE A 19 -25.95 40.12 -30.72
C ILE A 19 -25.00 41.14 -31.37
N VAL A 20 -23.70 41.08 -31.06
CA VAL A 20 -22.64 41.53 -31.99
C VAL A 20 -21.48 40.54 -31.93
N VAL A 21 -21.30 39.85 -33.05
CA VAL A 21 -20.12 39.08 -33.42
C VAL A 21 -19.02 40.07 -33.80
N LEU A 22 -17.82 39.95 -33.23
CA LEU A 22 -16.60 40.46 -33.84
C LEU A 22 -15.43 39.49 -33.60
N THR A 23 -15.13 38.73 -34.64
CA THR A 23 -13.90 37.94 -34.80
C THR A 23 -12.69 38.87 -34.91
N ILE A 24 -11.71 38.72 -34.03
CA ILE A 24 -10.34 39.19 -34.26
C ILE A 24 -9.39 37.99 -34.20
N LEU A 25 -8.95 37.62 -35.40
CA LEU A 25 -7.87 36.71 -35.70
C LEU A 25 -6.55 37.39 -35.34
N CYS A 26 -5.87 36.93 -34.29
CA CYS A 26 -4.46 37.24 -34.04
C CYS A 26 -3.67 35.94 -33.98
N CYS A 27 -2.94 35.66 -35.07
CA CYS A 27 -1.84 34.70 -35.10
C CYS A 27 -0.78 35.10 -34.08
N PHE A 28 -0.49 34.23 -33.11
CA PHE A 28 0.78 34.19 -32.42
C PHE A 28 1.43 32.82 -32.67
N PRO A 29 2.58 32.76 -33.37
CA PRO A 29 3.41 31.57 -33.43
C PRO A 29 4.32 31.60 -32.18
N GLY A 30 4.21 30.61 -31.30
CA GLY A 30 5.07 30.63 -30.13
C GLY A 30 4.77 29.50 -29.17
N SER A 31 5.65 28.51 -29.18
CA SER A 31 5.86 27.58 -28.08
C SER A 31 4.70 26.61 -27.84
N GLY A 32 4.71 25.52 -28.61
CA GLY A 32 4.04 24.31 -28.19
C GLY A 32 4.53 23.95 -26.79
N LEU A 33 3.64 24.05 -25.80
CA LEU A 33 3.79 23.31 -24.55
C LEU A 33 3.79 21.83 -24.93
N GLN A 34 4.97 21.28 -25.12
CA GLN A 34 5.18 19.86 -24.91
C GLN A 34 5.08 19.65 -23.41
N THR A 35 3.85 19.50 -22.90
CA THR A 35 3.65 18.69 -21.70
C THR A 35 4.13 17.29 -22.06
N SER A 36 5.40 17.02 -21.79
CA SER A 36 5.89 15.67 -21.64
C SER A 36 5.17 15.06 -20.45
N ALA A 37 3.98 14.53 -20.70
CA ALA A 37 3.36 13.54 -19.84
C ALA A 37 4.29 12.33 -19.90
N MET A 38 5.31 12.30 -19.03
CA MET A 38 5.98 11.06 -18.68
C MET A 38 4.92 10.21 -17.97
N ALA A 39 4.14 9.47 -18.77
CA ALA A 39 3.40 8.34 -18.28
C ALA A 39 4.45 7.38 -17.68
N GLY A 40 4.50 7.29 -16.35
CA GLY A 40 5.17 6.18 -15.68
C GLY A 40 4.59 4.85 -16.19
N PRO A 41 5.33 3.73 -16.09
CA PRO A 41 5.03 2.49 -16.81
C PRO A 41 3.92 1.66 -16.13
N PHE A 42 2.84 2.30 -15.67
CA PHE A 42 1.72 1.61 -15.03
C PHE A 42 0.39 2.06 -15.66
N PRO A 43 -0.06 1.41 -16.75
CA PRO A 43 -1.33 1.72 -17.40
C PRO A 43 -2.59 1.30 -16.58
N SER A 44 -2.46 1.02 -15.29
CA SER A 44 -3.50 0.37 -14.47
C SER A 44 -4.19 1.30 -13.45
N LEU A 45 -4.35 2.60 -13.76
CA LEU A 45 -5.03 3.52 -12.83
C LEU A 45 -6.57 3.42 -12.83
N PHE A 46 -7.17 2.67 -13.75
CA PHE A 46 -8.62 2.48 -13.79
C PHE A 46 -9.00 1.08 -14.22
N THR A 47 -9.04 0.15 -13.28
CA THR A 47 -9.77 -1.08 -13.51
C THR A 47 -10.62 -1.43 -12.30
N LEU A 48 -11.94 -1.43 -12.51
CA LEU A 48 -12.88 -2.28 -11.78
C LEU A 48 -12.54 -3.74 -12.09
N ASN A 49 -11.32 -4.16 -11.76
CA ASN A 49 -10.77 -5.44 -12.19
C ASN A 49 -11.46 -6.52 -11.37
N ARG A 50 -12.31 -7.29 -12.06
CA ARG A 50 -12.73 -8.60 -11.58
C ARG A 50 -11.44 -9.39 -11.32
N VAL A 51 -11.10 -9.55 -10.04
CA VAL A 51 -9.90 -10.28 -9.66
C VAL A 51 -10.02 -11.73 -10.12
N GLU A 52 -9.16 -12.11 -11.05
CA GLU A 52 -9.04 -13.49 -11.54
C GLU A 52 -8.64 -14.41 -10.38
N ALA A 53 -9.29 -15.55 -10.24
CA ALA A 53 -9.05 -16.49 -9.16
C ALA A 53 -9.23 -17.95 -9.61
N ASP A 54 -8.45 -18.34 -10.62
CA ASP A 54 -8.36 -19.69 -11.15
C ASP A 54 -7.49 -20.57 -10.21
N PRO A 55 -8.03 -21.67 -9.67
CA PRO A 55 -7.24 -22.64 -8.89
C PRO A 55 -6.02 -23.19 -9.61
N ASN A 56 -6.03 -23.28 -10.94
CA ASN A 56 -4.96 -23.90 -11.73
C ASN A 56 -3.80 -22.95 -12.01
N LYS A 57 -3.98 -21.64 -11.79
CA LYS A 57 -2.95 -20.63 -12.00
C LYS A 57 -2.17 -20.38 -10.72
N ASP A 58 -0.86 -20.26 -10.87
CA ASP A 58 0.02 -19.82 -9.80
C ASP A 58 0.15 -18.30 -9.87
N TYR A 59 -0.21 -17.63 -8.77
CA TYR A 59 -0.19 -16.16 -8.66
C TYR A 59 1.12 -15.67 -8.06
N TRP A 60 2.25 -15.93 -8.73
CA TRP A 60 3.55 -15.40 -8.32
C TRP A 60 3.63 -13.89 -8.55
N LEU A 61 4.38 -13.20 -7.69
CA LEU A 61 4.68 -11.79 -7.86
C LEU A 61 5.56 -11.57 -9.09
N SER A 62 5.31 -10.47 -9.80
CA SER A 62 6.10 -10.02 -10.95
C SER A 62 6.48 -8.54 -10.82
N GLU A 63 7.39 -8.07 -11.67
CA GLU A 63 7.79 -6.66 -11.76
C GLU A 63 6.65 -5.76 -12.29
N GLU A 64 5.70 -6.32 -13.04
CA GLU A 64 4.53 -5.59 -13.56
C GLU A 64 3.50 -5.23 -12.47
N ASN A 65 3.60 -5.88 -11.31
CA ASN A 65 2.74 -5.60 -10.16
C ASN A 65 3.07 -4.26 -9.52
N GLY A 66 2.10 -3.70 -8.81
CA GLY A 66 2.21 -2.36 -8.24
C GLY A 66 3.43 -2.21 -7.32
N PRO A 67 4.05 -1.01 -7.27
CA PRO A 67 5.28 -0.80 -6.50
C PRO A 67 5.08 -0.92 -4.99
N TRP A 68 3.86 -0.68 -4.50
CA TRP A 68 3.51 -0.82 -3.09
C TRP A 68 2.42 -1.88 -2.91
N MET A 69 2.55 -2.68 -1.85
CA MET A 69 1.65 -3.79 -1.55
C MET A 69 1.60 -4.04 -0.05
N ILE A 70 0.59 -4.78 0.40
CA ILE A 70 0.42 -5.15 1.80
C ILE A 70 0.96 -6.56 2.01
N MET A 71 1.98 -6.72 2.85
CA MET A 71 2.38 -8.03 3.32
C MET A 71 1.38 -8.51 4.36
N ALA A 72 0.59 -9.54 4.01
CA ALA A 72 -0.44 -10.08 4.88
C ALA A 72 0.14 -11.02 5.94
N CYS A 73 0.96 -11.98 5.51
CA CYS A 73 1.73 -12.89 6.34
C CYS A 73 2.78 -13.64 5.52
N SER A 74 3.64 -14.40 6.18
CA SER A 74 4.55 -15.38 5.57
C SER A 74 4.34 -16.78 6.15
N PHE A 75 4.74 -17.77 5.37
CA PHE A 75 4.75 -19.18 5.72
C PHE A 75 6.15 -19.77 5.55
N SER A 76 6.51 -20.73 6.40
CA SER A 76 7.80 -21.43 6.37
C SER A 76 7.60 -22.94 6.55
N GLY A 77 8.53 -23.74 6.03
CA GLY A 77 8.48 -25.20 6.06
C GLY A 77 7.74 -25.84 4.87
N ASP A 78 7.58 -27.16 4.92
CA ASP A 78 7.21 -27.97 3.74
C ASP A 78 5.84 -27.63 3.14
N GLN A 79 4.89 -27.17 3.95
CA GLN A 79 3.54 -26.80 3.50
C GLN A 79 3.41 -25.29 3.16
N ALA A 80 4.50 -24.52 3.21
CA ALA A 80 4.46 -23.06 3.09
C ALA A 80 3.82 -22.60 1.78
N GLU A 81 4.30 -23.13 0.65
CA GLU A 81 3.82 -22.75 -0.68
C GLU A 81 2.35 -23.10 -0.89
N ARG A 82 1.94 -24.31 -0.46
CA ARG A 82 0.55 -24.76 -0.54
C ARG A 82 -0.38 -23.87 0.30
N GLN A 83 -0.02 -23.59 1.56
CA GLN A 83 -0.84 -22.76 2.43
C GLN A 83 -0.89 -21.30 1.95
N ALA A 84 0.22 -20.77 1.42
CA ALA A 84 0.25 -19.47 0.77
C ALA A 84 -0.69 -19.42 -0.44
N ARG A 85 -0.69 -20.45 -1.30
CA ARG A 85 -1.60 -20.57 -2.45
C ARG A 85 -3.06 -20.61 -2.02
N GLU A 86 -3.39 -21.41 -0.99
CA GLU A 86 -4.75 -21.47 -0.44
C GLU A 86 -5.22 -20.09 0.05
N LEU A 87 -4.36 -19.35 0.77
CA LEU A 87 -4.67 -18.00 1.22
C LEU A 87 -4.83 -17.01 0.07
N VAL A 88 -3.92 -17.03 -0.92
CA VAL A 88 -4.00 -16.16 -2.10
C VAL A 88 -5.30 -16.39 -2.86
N LEU A 89 -5.67 -17.65 -3.10
CA LEU A 89 -6.93 -17.98 -3.77
C LEU A 89 -8.13 -17.50 -2.95
N GLU A 90 -8.12 -17.64 -1.62
CA GLU A 90 -9.20 -17.14 -0.78
C GLU A 90 -9.31 -15.61 -0.83
N LEU A 91 -8.19 -14.88 -0.73
CA LEU A 91 -8.15 -13.42 -0.84
C LEU A 91 -8.71 -12.93 -2.18
N ARG A 92 -8.34 -13.60 -3.28
CA ARG A 92 -8.81 -13.26 -4.63
C ARG A 92 -10.30 -13.61 -4.81
N LYS A 93 -10.76 -14.77 -4.34
CA LYS A 93 -12.15 -15.24 -4.50
C LYS A 93 -13.14 -14.53 -3.58
N ARG A 94 -12.87 -14.56 -2.28
CA ARG A 94 -13.82 -14.14 -1.23
C ARG A 94 -13.73 -12.65 -0.96
N TYR A 95 -12.51 -12.12 -0.88
CA TYR A 95 -12.27 -10.73 -0.51
C TYR A 95 -12.07 -9.81 -1.73
N LYS A 96 -11.99 -10.37 -2.95
CA LYS A 96 -11.81 -9.64 -4.21
C LYS A 96 -10.57 -8.73 -4.19
N LEU A 97 -9.50 -9.20 -3.54
CA LEU A 97 -8.23 -8.49 -3.48
C LEU A 97 -7.21 -9.20 -4.37
N PRO A 98 -6.49 -8.48 -5.25
CA PRO A 98 -5.34 -9.05 -5.95
C PRO A 98 -4.30 -9.45 -4.89
N ALA A 99 -3.88 -10.71 -4.93
CA ALA A 99 -2.91 -11.25 -4.00
C ALA A 99 -1.91 -12.14 -4.73
N TYR A 100 -0.67 -12.15 -4.26
CA TYR A 100 0.47 -12.75 -4.90
C TYR A 100 1.33 -13.52 -3.89
N MET A 101 2.00 -14.57 -4.36
CA MET A 101 3.02 -15.28 -3.61
C MET A 101 4.40 -14.72 -3.97
N TYR A 102 5.27 -14.56 -2.98
CA TYR A 102 6.66 -14.20 -3.18
C TYR A 102 7.56 -15.06 -2.29
N GLU A 103 8.56 -15.70 -2.88
CA GLU A 103 9.48 -16.55 -2.16
C GLU A 103 10.77 -15.80 -1.82
N LYS A 104 11.23 -15.92 -0.57
CA LYS A 104 12.53 -15.42 -0.13
C LYS A 104 13.27 -16.48 0.67
N THR A 105 14.54 -16.67 0.32
CA THR A 105 15.48 -17.46 1.11
C THR A 105 16.36 -16.51 1.93
N PHE A 106 16.48 -16.78 3.23
CA PHE A 106 17.33 -16.07 4.16
C PHE A 106 18.56 -16.94 4.50
N ASP A 107 19.75 -16.46 4.19
CA ASP A 107 21.01 -17.07 4.64
C ASP A 107 21.34 -16.54 6.05
N LEU A 108 21.31 -17.39 7.07
CA LEU A 108 21.53 -17.02 8.48
C LEU A 108 23.00 -17.19 8.93
N LYS A 109 23.94 -17.26 7.98
CA LYS A 109 25.37 -17.34 8.29
C LYS A 109 25.85 -16.07 8.99
N SER A 110 26.56 -16.21 10.10
CA SER A 110 27.19 -15.08 10.77
C SER A 110 28.60 -14.85 10.20
N ASP A 111 28.77 -13.84 9.35
CA ASP A 111 30.08 -13.43 8.81
C ASP A 111 30.85 -12.56 9.82
N SER A 112 31.05 -13.04 11.05
CA SER A 112 31.77 -12.29 12.09
C SER A 112 33.12 -12.91 12.41
N ALA A 113 34.16 -12.39 11.75
CA ALA A 113 35.57 -12.58 12.08
C ALA A 113 36.01 -11.83 13.36
N GLY A 114 35.14 -11.74 14.36
CA GLY A 114 35.36 -10.90 15.54
C GLY A 114 34.49 -11.34 16.71
N SER A 115 35.02 -12.24 17.53
CA SER A 115 34.45 -12.81 18.77
C SER A 115 33.09 -13.53 18.64
N PRO A 116 32.96 -14.78 19.12
CA PRO A 116 31.73 -15.54 18.95
C PRO A 116 30.61 -14.98 19.85
N ARG A 117 29.79 -14.09 19.30
CA ARG A 117 28.47 -13.79 19.85
C ARG A 117 27.67 -15.09 19.78
N ARG A 118 27.49 -15.75 20.92
CA ARG A 118 26.83 -17.07 21.05
C ARG A 118 25.30 -16.94 20.88
N TYR A 119 24.85 -16.40 19.73
CA TYR A 119 23.48 -16.55 19.29
C TYR A 119 23.34 -17.95 18.71
N ARG A 120 22.63 -18.82 19.41
CA ARG A 120 22.30 -20.16 18.89
C ARG A 120 21.09 -20.02 17.98
N TYR A 121 21.33 -19.83 16.68
CA TYR A 121 20.26 -19.94 15.69
C TYR A 121 19.69 -21.36 15.77
N GLN A 122 18.41 -21.49 16.11
CA GLN A 122 17.76 -22.79 16.30
C GLN A 122 17.29 -23.43 14.97
N GLN A 123 17.48 -22.75 13.83
CA GLN A 123 17.10 -23.24 12.51
C GLN A 123 18.27 -23.10 11.54
N GLY A 124 18.28 -23.96 10.51
CA GLY A 124 19.43 -24.23 9.66
C GLY A 124 20.05 -23.03 8.95
N GLU A 125 21.12 -23.28 8.21
CA GLU A 125 21.90 -22.26 7.50
C GLU A 125 21.06 -21.38 6.57
N ARG A 126 19.93 -21.92 6.07
CA ARG A 126 19.00 -21.26 5.16
C ARG A 126 17.55 -21.45 5.61
N VAL A 127 16.77 -20.38 5.58
CA VAL A 127 15.32 -20.41 5.84
C VAL A 127 14.58 -19.92 4.60
N ARG A 128 13.77 -20.80 4.00
CA ARG A 128 12.86 -20.47 2.90
C ARG A 128 11.51 -20.02 3.46
N GLU A 129 11.05 -18.84 3.07
CA GLU A 129 9.72 -18.33 3.39
C GLU A 129 8.94 -17.96 2.12
N VAL A 130 7.63 -18.19 2.15
CA VAL A 130 6.69 -17.75 1.13
C VAL A 130 5.78 -16.67 1.74
N ALA A 131 5.96 -15.44 1.28
CA ALA A 131 5.14 -14.29 1.66
C ALA A 131 3.87 -14.21 0.79
N VAL A 132 2.78 -13.77 1.41
CA VAL A 132 1.53 -13.41 0.73
C VAL A 132 1.39 -11.89 0.72
N LEU A 133 1.43 -11.31 -0.48
CA LEU A 133 1.40 -9.88 -0.76
C LEU A 133 0.07 -9.52 -1.41
N VAL A 134 -0.51 -8.36 -1.05
CA VAL A 134 -1.87 -7.98 -1.44
C VAL A 134 -1.91 -6.56 -1.98
N GLY A 135 -2.57 -6.36 -3.11
CA GLY A 135 -2.73 -5.06 -3.72
C GLY A 135 -1.63 -4.69 -4.72
N ASP A 136 -1.94 -3.70 -5.54
CA ASP A 136 -1.07 -3.09 -6.53
C ASP A 136 -1.20 -1.57 -6.38
N PHE A 137 -0.52 -0.99 -5.39
CA PHE A 137 -0.67 0.41 -5.01
C PHE A 137 0.46 1.28 -5.60
N PRO A 138 0.15 2.51 -6.05
CA PRO A 138 1.12 3.41 -6.65
C PRO A 138 2.05 4.07 -5.62
N ALA A 139 1.61 4.23 -4.36
CA ALA A 139 2.34 4.97 -3.33
C ALA A 139 2.10 4.41 -1.92
N VAL A 140 3.03 4.70 -1.00
CA VAL A 140 2.96 4.31 0.42
C VAL A 140 1.74 4.93 1.14
N ASP A 141 1.40 6.17 0.79
CA ASP A 141 0.33 6.94 1.41
C ASP A 141 -0.99 6.86 0.62
N ASP A 142 -1.14 5.89 -0.29
CA ASP A 142 -2.39 5.71 -1.04
C ASP A 142 -3.55 5.45 -0.05
N PRO A 143 -4.61 6.28 -0.05
CA PRO A 143 -5.74 6.11 0.86
C PRO A 143 -6.40 4.73 0.75
N ARG A 144 -6.47 4.17 -0.46
CA ARG A 144 -7.02 2.82 -0.70
C ARG A 144 -6.16 1.75 -0.06
N ALA A 145 -4.83 1.90 -0.13
CA ALA A 145 -3.90 0.98 0.53
C ALA A 145 -4.11 0.99 2.05
N GLN A 146 -4.23 2.18 2.65
CA GLN A 146 -4.46 2.33 4.09
C GLN A 146 -5.81 1.74 4.52
N GLU A 147 -6.88 1.99 3.76
CA GLU A 147 -8.19 1.39 4.02
C GLU A 147 -8.17 -0.14 3.93
N ILE A 148 -7.56 -0.69 2.88
CA ILE A 148 -7.46 -2.14 2.68
C ILE A 148 -6.59 -2.76 3.79
N LEU A 149 -5.50 -2.12 4.19
CA LEU A 149 -4.65 -2.57 5.28
C LEU A 149 -5.43 -2.72 6.60
N GLN A 150 -6.27 -1.74 6.94
CA GLN A 150 -7.12 -1.85 8.14
C GLN A 150 -8.13 -2.99 8.03
N LYS A 151 -8.71 -3.21 6.84
CA LYS A 151 -9.64 -4.33 6.59
C LYS A 151 -8.94 -5.69 6.70
N ILE A 152 -7.79 -5.87 6.05
CA ILE A 152 -6.99 -7.10 6.07
C ILE A 152 -6.63 -7.49 7.50
N LYS A 153 -6.26 -6.52 8.34
CA LYS A 153 -5.96 -6.76 9.76
C LYS A 153 -7.13 -7.38 10.54
N CYS A 154 -8.36 -7.20 10.07
CA CYS A 154 -9.57 -7.73 10.71
C CYS A 154 -10.13 -8.98 10.01
N TYR A 155 -9.70 -9.30 8.78
CA TYR A 155 -10.16 -10.47 8.06
C TYR A 155 -9.80 -11.79 8.76
N ARG A 156 -10.69 -12.77 8.61
CA ARG A 156 -10.53 -14.15 9.10
C ARG A 156 -10.72 -15.12 7.93
N PRO A 157 -9.66 -15.29 7.11
CA PRO A 157 -9.69 -16.27 6.05
C PRO A 157 -9.68 -17.69 6.64
N THR A 158 -10.50 -18.58 6.07
CA THR A 158 -10.64 -19.97 6.48
C THR A 158 -9.33 -20.75 6.35
N SER A 159 -8.46 -20.35 5.42
CA SER A 159 -7.11 -20.90 5.24
C SER A 159 -6.16 -20.60 6.42
N LEU A 160 -6.44 -19.60 7.25
CA LEU A 160 -5.64 -19.26 8.44
C LEU A 160 -6.31 -19.67 9.76
N GLU A 161 -7.52 -20.20 9.72
CA GLU A 161 -8.19 -20.70 10.92
C GLU A 161 -7.58 -22.05 11.33
N PRO A 162 -7.35 -22.28 12.63
CA PRO A 162 -6.78 -23.53 13.11
C PRO A 162 -7.78 -24.67 12.86
N GLN A 163 -7.57 -25.43 11.78
CA GLN A 163 -8.33 -26.63 11.48
C GLN A 163 -7.76 -27.81 12.27
N GLY A 164 -8.11 -27.89 13.56
CA GLY A 164 -7.85 -29.03 14.44
C GLY A 164 -6.45 -29.63 14.31
N GLU A 165 -6.35 -30.77 13.62
CA GLU A 165 -5.14 -31.59 13.47
C GLU A 165 -4.12 -31.09 12.43
N LYS A 166 -4.45 -30.10 11.60
CA LYS A 166 -3.53 -29.65 10.54
C LYS A 166 -2.40 -28.79 11.11
N SER A 167 -1.15 -29.20 10.86
CA SER A 167 0.01 -28.36 11.16
C SER A 167 -0.02 -27.08 10.33
N THR A 168 0.18 -25.94 11.00
CA THR A 168 0.18 -24.62 10.37
C THR A 168 1.63 -24.21 10.07
N SER A 169 1.91 -23.88 8.81
CA SER A 169 3.21 -23.35 8.36
C SER A 169 3.32 -21.82 8.51
N LEU A 170 2.31 -21.16 9.07
CA LEU A 170 2.32 -19.72 9.32
C LEU A 170 3.50 -19.35 10.23
N THR A 171 4.35 -18.44 9.76
CA THR A 171 5.55 -18.00 10.48
C THR A 171 5.15 -17.40 11.84
N LEU A 172 5.82 -17.84 12.91
CA LEU A 172 5.56 -17.42 14.29
C LEU A 172 4.12 -17.70 14.80
N ALA A 173 3.41 -18.71 14.26
CA ALA A 173 2.04 -19.04 14.69
C ALA A 173 1.89 -19.19 16.22
N ALA A 174 2.76 -19.96 16.86
CA ALA A 174 2.73 -20.19 18.31
C ALA A 174 2.98 -18.90 19.12
N LEU A 175 3.94 -18.08 18.70
CA LEU A 175 4.20 -16.80 19.37
C LEU A 175 3.01 -15.84 19.20
N ARG A 176 2.39 -15.82 18.01
CA ARG A 176 1.22 -15.00 17.73
C ARG A 176 0.00 -15.42 18.54
N SER A 177 -0.18 -16.72 18.83
CA SER A 177 -1.28 -17.22 19.68
C SER A 177 -1.04 -16.89 21.16
N ILE A 178 0.19 -17.04 21.66
CA ILE A 178 0.56 -16.62 23.02
C ILE A 178 0.35 -15.11 23.19
N GLN A 179 0.83 -14.30 22.26
CA GLN A 179 0.62 -12.86 22.31
C GLN A 179 -0.88 -12.53 22.34
N GLN A 180 -1.71 -13.27 21.60
CA GLN A 180 -3.16 -13.06 21.57
C GLN A 180 -3.84 -13.43 22.90
N SER A 181 -3.40 -14.50 23.57
CA SER A 181 -4.00 -14.94 24.84
C SER A 181 -3.67 -14.00 26.00
N LEU A 182 -2.54 -13.31 25.94
CA LEU A 182 -2.11 -12.32 26.94
C LEU A 182 -2.83 -10.97 26.83
N LEU A 183 -3.50 -10.67 25.71
CA LEU A 183 -4.24 -9.43 25.56
C LEU A 183 -5.54 -9.46 26.40
N THR A 184 -5.85 -8.35 27.08
CA THR A 184 -7.13 -8.19 27.79
C THR A 184 -8.29 -8.08 26.80
N ALA A 185 -9.52 -8.35 27.25
CA ALA A 185 -10.73 -8.30 26.41
C ALA A 185 -10.93 -6.94 25.72
N ASP A 186 -10.63 -5.85 26.43
CA ASP A 186 -10.84 -4.48 25.96
C ASP A 186 -9.77 -3.98 24.99
N ASN A 187 -8.70 -4.75 24.76
CA ASN A 187 -7.68 -4.36 23.79
C ASN A 187 -8.21 -4.46 22.36
N GLU A 188 -8.14 -3.35 21.60
CA GLU A 188 -8.47 -3.33 20.16
C GLU A 188 -7.71 -4.39 19.36
N LYS A 189 -6.46 -4.66 19.75
CA LYS A 189 -5.61 -5.70 19.14
C LYS A 189 -6.21 -7.10 19.25
N LYS A 190 -7.02 -7.35 20.29
CA LYS A 190 -7.68 -8.65 20.50
C LYS A 190 -8.85 -8.87 19.54
N GLN A 191 -9.46 -7.79 19.05
CA GLN A 191 -10.56 -7.83 18.09
C GLN A 191 -10.09 -8.12 16.65
N LYS A 192 -8.80 -7.90 16.37
CA LYS A 192 -8.19 -8.12 15.04
C LYS A 192 -8.08 -9.62 14.69
N GLY A 193 -7.88 -9.90 13.41
CA GLY A 193 -7.77 -11.24 12.84
C GLY A 193 -6.34 -11.82 12.87
N PRO A 194 -6.13 -13.00 12.27
CA PRO A 194 -4.80 -13.64 12.17
C PRO A 194 -3.76 -12.77 11.44
N MET A 195 -4.20 -11.88 10.53
CA MET A 195 -3.36 -10.95 9.78
C MET A 195 -3.21 -9.58 10.47
N ARG A 196 -3.40 -9.46 11.80
CA ARG A 196 -3.30 -8.19 12.54
C ARG A 196 -1.95 -7.46 12.40
N HIS A 197 -0.90 -8.21 12.07
CA HIS A 197 0.46 -7.72 11.87
C HIS A 197 0.76 -7.36 10.42
N ALA A 198 -0.23 -7.39 9.53
CA ALA A 198 -0.04 -6.96 8.15
C ALA A 198 0.49 -5.52 8.11
N PHE A 199 1.35 -5.23 7.14
CA PHE A 199 1.97 -3.92 6.98
C PHE A 199 2.21 -3.64 5.49
N LEU A 200 2.39 -2.37 5.16
CA LEU A 200 2.69 -1.94 3.79
C LEU A 200 4.18 -2.13 3.49
N THR A 201 4.50 -2.66 2.32
CA THR A 201 5.84 -2.95 1.85
C THR A 201 5.97 -2.61 0.37
N THR A 202 7.21 -2.52 -0.11
CA THR A 202 7.53 -2.38 -1.53
C THR A 202 7.44 -3.72 -2.26
N ASN A 203 7.31 -3.67 -3.58
CA ASN A 203 7.54 -4.82 -4.45
C ASN A 203 9.04 -5.20 -4.40
N PRO A 204 9.42 -6.35 -3.83
CA PRO A 204 10.82 -6.74 -3.68
C PRO A 204 11.53 -7.10 -4.99
N LEU A 205 10.82 -7.17 -6.11
CA LEU A 205 11.40 -7.38 -7.44
C LEU A 205 11.82 -6.07 -8.11
N LEU A 206 11.35 -4.92 -7.61
CA LEU A 206 11.76 -3.61 -8.12
C LEU A 206 13.08 -3.16 -7.46
N PRO A 207 13.95 -2.46 -8.20
CA PRO A 207 15.22 -1.97 -7.67
C PRO A 207 15.01 -0.90 -6.58
N ASP A 208 15.90 -0.83 -5.60
CA ASP A 208 15.78 0.10 -4.47
C ASP A 208 15.79 1.57 -4.93
N GLU A 209 16.51 1.88 -6.02
CA GLU A 209 16.53 3.21 -6.63
C GLU A 209 15.15 3.67 -7.10
N TYR A 210 14.24 2.74 -7.37
CA TYR A 210 12.85 3.07 -7.71
C TYR A 210 12.14 3.78 -6.56
N PHE A 211 12.43 3.38 -5.31
CA PHE A 211 11.80 3.88 -4.10
C PHE A 211 12.55 5.03 -3.44
N ALA A 212 13.73 5.38 -3.96
CA ALA A 212 14.50 6.50 -3.47
C ALA A 212 13.69 7.81 -3.62
N PRO A 213 13.59 8.63 -2.56
CA PRO A 213 12.92 9.92 -2.65
C PRO A 213 13.62 10.78 -3.71
N ARG A 214 12.86 11.24 -4.70
CA ARG A 214 13.38 12.16 -5.72
C ARG A 214 13.35 13.58 -5.19
N GLY A 215 14.52 14.22 -5.11
CA GLY A 215 14.67 15.59 -4.61
C GLY A 215 14.84 15.66 -3.09
N MET A 216 14.80 16.89 -2.55
CA MET A 216 14.93 17.12 -1.11
C MET A 216 13.63 16.81 -0.37
N ASP A 217 13.74 16.16 0.79
CA ASP A 217 12.60 15.80 1.63
C ASP A 217 11.83 17.06 2.05
N LYS A 218 10.49 17.02 1.91
CA LYS A 218 9.59 18.10 2.33
C LYS A 218 9.73 18.44 3.80
N PHE A 219 10.04 17.45 4.65
CA PHE A 219 10.32 17.70 6.05
C PHE A 219 11.59 18.53 6.24
N ILE A 220 12.66 18.22 5.50
CA ILE A 220 13.91 18.99 5.52
C ILE A 220 13.69 20.40 4.97
N LEU A 221 12.90 20.54 3.90
CA LEU A 221 12.49 21.85 3.39
C LEU A 221 11.75 22.65 4.48
N ALA A 222 10.73 22.07 5.11
CA ALA A 222 9.93 22.71 6.15
C ALA A 222 10.76 23.10 7.38
N LEU A 223 11.75 22.29 7.77
CA LEU A 223 12.67 22.63 8.87
C LEU A 223 13.54 23.86 8.56
N ASN A 224 13.78 24.14 7.29
CA ASN A 224 14.62 25.23 6.83
C ASN A 224 13.82 26.43 6.28
N GLU A 225 12.50 26.34 6.23
CA GLU A 225 11.61 27.42 5.79
C GLU A 225 11.52 28.54 6.86
N GLY A 226 11.52 29.80 6.42
CA GLY A 226 11.28 30.96 7.29
C GLY A 226 12.47 31.43 8.13
N TYR A 227 13.65 30.84 7.96
CA TYR A 227 14.89 31.26 8.63
C TYR A 227 15.81 32.06 7.70
N GLU A 228 16.40 33.14 8.23
CA GLU A 228 17.39 33.96 7.50
C GLU A 228 18.64 33.15 7.13
N TYR A 229 19.08 32.26 8.03
CA TYR A 229 20.18 31.33 7.80
C TYR A 229 19.63 29.93 7.48
N ASN A 230 19.47 29.65 6.19
CA ASN A 230 18.97 28.39 5.66
C ASN A 230 20.14 27.47 5.22
N LEU A 231 20.19 26.23 5.73
CA LEU A 231 21.23 25.26 5.38
C LEU A 231 21.19 24.86 3.90
N LEU A 232 20.03 24.92 3.26
CA LEU A 232 19.84 24.65 1.82
C LEU A 232 20.51 25.72 0.94
N ASN A 233 20.73 26.92 1.47
CA ASN A 233 21.41 28.02 0.78
C ASN A 233 22.86 28.21 1.23
N CYS A 234 23.44 27.20 1.89
CA CYS A 234 24.82 27.28 2.37
C CYS A 234 25.80 27.16 1.18
N PRO A 235 26.67 28.16 0.93
CA PRO A 235 27.65 28.11 -0.17
C PRO A 235 28.83 27.15 0.10
N GLY A 236 28.83 26.45 1.24
CA GLY A 236 29.87 25.50 1.63
C GLY A 236 29.86 24.23 0.77
N ARG A 237 30.96 23.50 0.77
CA ARG A 237 31.25 22.36 -0.14
C ARG A 237 30.34 21.13 -0.02
N TYR A 238 29.39 21.13 0.91
CA TYR A 238 28.54 19.99 1.26
C TYR A 238 27.04 20.36 1.29
N SER A 239 26.64 21.35 0.49
CA SER A 239 25.24 21.60 0.16
C SER A 239 24.74 20.72 -0.97
#